data_AF-A0A433I5D6-F1
#
_entry.id   AF-A0A433I5D6-F1
#
_cell.length_a   1.000
_cell.length_b   1.000
_cell.length_c   1.000
_cell.angle_alpha   90.00
_cell.angle_beta   90.00
_cell.angle_gamma   90.00
#
_symmetry.space_group_name_H-M   'P 1'
#
loop_
_entity.id
_entity.type
_entity.pdbx_description
1 polymer ?
#
loop_
_entity_poly.entity_id
_entity_poly.type
_entity_poly.pdbx_seq_one_letter_code
_entity_poly.pdbx_strand_id
1 'polypeptide(L)'
;MGKAVVYSATGTGIPKPEAACLAPASAGVPSDPSRNWEGFPVRTGVVIDSACDLPQSYLQQHNIHIMPISLHFGYDTFKDVRDPDATQAFYRRYLSEKTLDAETAPFSVEQIKQLFLDELVLKYDRVLVITISHARSQIFANASEASFAILKQYREKRQQAGLNSPFYLTVLDSQTLFTGEGVLVHEAVRLLEGHNLAIGALRTVIEQLSQQVHAYLIPEDLFYLRYRGSKKGEKTIGLFGYHFGSLLDIKPVIGFHRGESAVVHKDRGFDRALTKLLELAQQAIAAGLATPVINMSYAGNPEVVRRKRIFTDFERYAQAHGVELMLSVMSTTAGINVGPGAFALAYIAGPPVALPAAATVSGNGREASLATIDDSPTDWSI
;
A
#
# COMPACT_ATOMS: atom_id res chain seq x y z
N MET A 1 -7.10 -22.80 72.97
CA MET A 1 -8.29 -21.99 73.30
C MET A 1 -8.56 -21.13 72.07
N GLY A 2 -9.44 -21.48 71.13
CA GLY A 2 -10.91 -21.51 71.24
C GLY A 2 -11.44 -20.08 71.09
N LYS A 3 -12.31 -19.67 70.16
CA LYS A 3 -13.20 -20.33 69.21
C LYS A 3 -13.50 -19.38 68.04
N ALA A 4 -13.84 -19.96 66.89
CA ALA A 4 -14.54 -19.30 65.79
C ALA A 4 -15.98 -18.92 66.19
N VAL A 5 -16.49 -17.84 65.61
CA VAL A 5 -17.93 -17.54 65.55
C VAL A 5 -18.30 -17.23 64.10
N VAL A 6 -19.20 -18.05 63.59
CA VAL A 6 -19.89 -17.94 62.30
C VAL A 6 -21.14 -17.07 62.51
N TYR A 7 -21.44 -16.18 61.57
CA TYR A 7 -22.82 -15.76 61.30
C TYR A 7 -23.08 -15.77 59.79
N SER A 8 -24.01 -16.63 59.39
CA SER A 8 -24.75 -16.59 58.14
C SER A 8 -25.88 -15.56 58.24
N ALA A 9 -26.25 -14.91 57.14
CA ALA A 9 -27.57 -15.07 56.52
C ALA A 9 -27.88 -13.98 55.49
N THR A 10 -28.51 -14.46 54.41
CA THR A 10 -29.59 -13.84 53.62
C THR A 10 -29.25 -12.68 52.71
N GLY A 11 -29.47 -12.95 51.43
CA GLY A 11 -29.36 -11.98 50.37
C GLY A 11 -30.55 -11.05 50.27
N THR A 12 -30.32 -9.96 49.56
CA THR A 12 -31.33 -9.19 48.84
C THR A 12 -30.68 -8.76 47.54
N GLY A 13 -31.25 -9.23 46.43
CA GLY A 13 -30.75 -9.00 45.09
C GLY A 13 -30.76 -7.53 44.71
N ILE A 14 -29.66 -7.09 44.13
CA ILE A 14 -29.57 -5.89 43.30
C ILE A 14 -29.11 -6.40 41.92
N PRO A 15 -29.86 -6.15 40.83
CA PRO A 15 -29.49 -6.66 39.53
C PRO A 15 -28.21 -5.98 39.03
N LYS A 16 -27.25 -6.78 38.59
CA LYS A 16 -26.09 -6.31 37.83
C LYS A 16 -26.59 -5.73 36.49
N PRO A 17 -26.07 -4.59 36.01
CA PRO A 17 -26.32 -4.16 34.65
C PRO A 17 -25.60 -5.12 33.69
N GLU A 18 -26.36 -5.86 32.90
CA GLU A 18 -25.87 -6.55 31.71
C GLU A 18 -25.42 -5.49 30.70
N ALA A 19 -24.10 -5.27 30.62
CA ALA A 19 -23.51 -4.63 29.47
C ALA A 19 -23.58 -5.62 28.31
N ALA A 20 -24.62 -5.50 27.49
CA ALA A 20 -24.70 -6.13 26.18
C ALA A 20 -23.61 -5.54 25.28
N CYS A 21 -22.41 -6.13 25.36
CA CYS A 21 -21.34 -5.91 24.40
C CYS A 21 -21.73 -6.71 23.14
N LEU A 22 -22.34 -6.04 22.16
CA LEU A 22 -22.54 -6.60 20.83
C LEU A 22 -21.18 -6.73 20.16
N ALA A 23 -20.56 -7.91 20.28
CA ALA A 23 -19.46 -8.32 19.44
C ALA A 23 -19.94 -8.34 17.97
N PRO A 24 -19.20 -7.76 17.01
CA PRO A 24 -19.53 -7.97 15.60
C PRO A 24 -19.37 -9.45 15.29
N ALA A 25 -20.37 -10.03 14.63
CA ALA A 25 -20.41 -11.43 14.24
C ALA A 25 -19.18 -11.77 13.38
N SER A 26 -18.25 -12.55 13.94
CA SER A 26 -17.18 -13.19 13.18
C SER A 26 -17.81 -14.29 12.31
N ALA A 27 -18.03 -13.99 11.03
CA ALA A 27 -18.30 -15.03 10.05
C ALA A 27 -17.03 -15.87 9.89
N GLY A 28 -16.99 -17.03 10.54
CA GLY A 28 -15.92 -18.00 10.36
C GLY A 28 -15.89 -18.47 8.90
N VAL A 29 -14.75 -18.29 8.23
CA VAL A 29 -14.49 -18.87 6.91
C VAL A 29 -13.84 -20.24 7.13
N PRO A 30 -14.36 -21.35 6.57
CA PRO A 30 -13.74 -22.65 6.73
C PRO A 30 -12.48 -22.78 5.88
N SER A 31 -11.42 -23.31 6.48
CA SER A 31 -10.14 -23.67 5.86
C SER A 31 -10.19 -25.08 5.24
N ASP A 32 -10.88 -25.25 4.11
CA ASP A 32 -10.90 -26.54 3.40
C ASP A 32 -10.39 -26.40 1.94
N PRO A 33 -9.20 -26.95 1.62
CA PRO A 33 -8.63 -26.92 0.28
C PRO A 33 -9.21 -27.99 -0.68
N SER A 34 -10.27 -28.70 -0.33
CA SER A 34 -10.82 -29.83 -1.11
C SER A 34 -12.24 -29.63 -1.68
N ARG A 35 -12.64 -28.39 -2.00
CA ARG A 35 -13.93 -28.14 -2.66
C ARG A 35 -13.86 -28.41 -4.18
N ASN A 36 -14.64 -29.41 -4.61
CA ASN A 36 -14.86 -29.87 -5.99
C ASN A 36 -15.07 -28.74 -7.02
N TRP A 37 -14.57 -28.97 -8.22
CA TRP A 37 -14.15 -27.92 -9.16
C TRP A 37 -14.88 -27.85 -10.51
N GLU A 38 -16.17 -28.17 -10.52
CA GLU A 38 -17.04 -27.84 -11.66
C GLU A 38 -17.64 -26.43 -11.46
N GLY A 39 -17.23 -25.44 -12.28
CA GLY A 39 -17.83 -24.09 -12.34
C GLY A 39 -17.02 -22.93 -11.74
N PHE A 40 -15.69 -22.95 -11.79
CA PHE A 40 -14.85 -22.00 -11.05
C PHE A 40 -15.05 -20.51 -11.37
N PRO A 41 -15.16 -19.64 -10.34
CA PRO A 41 -14.91 -18.20 -10.52
C PRO A 41 -13.46 -17.97 -10.90
N VAL A 42 -13.22 -16.98 -11.75
CA VAL A 42 -11.90 -16.56 -12.21
C VAL A 42 -11.00 -16.22 -11.02
N ARG A 43 -9.82 -16.83 -10.94
CA ARG A 43 -8.84 -16.54 -9.89
C ARG A 43 -8.04 -15.29 -10.27
N THR A 44 -8.22 -14.21 -9.52
CA THR A 44 -7.50 -12.96 -9.74
C THR A 44 -6.49 -12.70 -8.63
N GLY A 45 -5.25 -12.39 -9.01
CA GLY A 45 -4.18 -12.02 -8.09
C GLY A 45 -3.86 -10.52 -8.18
N VAL A 46 -3.52 -9.93 -7.03
CA VAL A 46 -2.96 -8.58 -6.95
C VAL A 46 -1.50 -8.71 -6.53
N VAL A 47 -0.62 -8.02 -7.25
CA VAL A 47 0.83 -7.98 -6.99
C VAL A 47 1.22 -6.54 -6.77
N ILE A 48 2.05 -6.30 -5.76
CA ILE A 48 2.62 -5.00 -5.42
C ILE A 48 4.14 -5.11 -5.36
N ASP A 49 4.85 -3.99 -5.38
CA ASP A 49 6.23 -3.98 -4.89
C ASP A 49 6.33 -3.63 -3.40
N SER A 50 7.47 -3.93 -2.79
CA SER A 50 7.65 -3.76 -1.35
C SER A 50 7.68 -2.30 -0.88
N ALA A 51 7.68 -1.31 -1.78
CA ALA A 51 7.55 0.09 -1.37
C ALA A 51 6.10 0.41 -0.94
N CYS A 52 5.11 -0.37 -1.37
CA CYS A 52 3.72 -0.22 -0.99
C CYS A 52 3.54 -0.41 0.52
N ASP A 53 3.10 0.65 1.18
CA ASP A 53 2.90 0.65 2.63
C ASP A 53 1.47 0.27 2.97
N LEU A 54 1.23 -1.03 3.15
CA LEU A 54 0.00 -1.56 3.73
C LEU A 54 0.30 -2.37 4.99
N PRO A 55 -0.67 -2.51 5.93
CA PRO A 55 -0.52 -3.41 7.06
C PRO A 55 -0.24 -4.84 6.62
N GLN A 56 0.69 -5.52 7.29
CA GLN A 56 1.01 -6.92 6.96
C GLN A 56 -0.21 -7.84 7.05
N SER A 57 -1.09 -7.60 8.02
CA SER A 57 -2.36 -8.33 8.15
C SER A 57 -3.24 -8.16 6.93
N TYR A 58 -3.29 -6.97 6.33
CA TYR A 58 -4.06 -6.72 5.10
C TYR A 58 -3.47 -7.48 3.91
N LEU A 59 -2.14 -7.44 3.75
CA LEU A 59 -1.44 -8.18 2.69
C LEU A 59 -1.72 -9.69 2.77
N GLN A 60 -1.68 -10.26 3.98
CA GLN A 60 -1.96 -11.67 4.23
C GLN A 60 -3.43 -12.02 4.01
N GLN A 61 -4.35 -11.23 4.57
CA GLN A 61 -5.80 -11.45 4.46
C GLN A 61 -6.25 -11.51 3.00
N HIS A 62 -5.73 -10.62 2.15
CA HIS A 62 -6.10 -10.53 0.75
C HIS A 62 -5.16 -11.29 -0.20
N ASN A 63 -4.22 -12.09 0.33
CA ASN A 63 -3.26 -12.88 -0.45
C ASN A 63 -2.48 -12.06 -1.50
N ILE A 64 -2.10 -10.84 -1.14
CA ILE A 64 -1.38 -9.91 -2.03
C ILE A 64 0.06 -10.39 -2.18
N HIS A 65 0.52 -10.54 -3.42
CA HIS A 65 1.89 -10.94 -3.71
C HIS A 65 2.78 -9.71 -3.69
N ILE A 66 3.98 -9.86 -3.13
CA ILE A 66 4.95 -8.78 -2.97
C ILE A 66 6.13 -9.09 -3.88
N MET A 67 6.56 -8.10 -4.67
CA MET A 67 7.86 -8.08 -5.33
C MET A 67 8.86 -7.38 -4.41
N PRO A 68 9.78 -8.12 -3.77
CA PRO A 68 10.76 -7.52 -2.89
C PRO A 68 11.66 -6.51 -3.60
N ILE A 69 12.08 -5.47 -2.87
CA ILE A 69 13.14 -4.57 -3.30
C ILE A 69 14.39 -4.89 -2.49
N SER A 70 15.52 -5.04 -3.19
CA SER A 70 16.80 -5.32 -2.54
C SER A 70 17.38 -4.02 -1.98
N LEU A 71 17.98 -4.11 -0.81
CA LEU A 71 18.62 -3.01 -0.11
C LEU A 71 20.08 -3.34 0.06
N HIS A 72 20.96 -2.48 -0.44
CA HIS A 72 22.40 -2.60 -0.26
C HIS A 72 22.84 -1.54 0.74
N PHE A 73 23.48 -1.99 1.83
CA PHE A 73 23.89 -1.12 2.92
C PHE A 73 25.31 -1.47 3.35
N GLY A 74 26.29 -0.68 2.90
CA GLY A 74 27.70 -1.07 2.98
C GLY A 74 27.96 -2.39 2.25
N TYR A 75 28.34 -3.43 2.99
CA TYR A 75 28.54 -4.79 2.46
C TYR A 75 27.34 -5.72 2.64
N ASP A 76 26.34 -5.31 3.43
CA ASP A 76 25.17 -6.13 3.72
C ASP A 76 24.12 -5.95 2.61
N THR A 77 23.41 -7.03 2.26
CA THR A 77 22.27 -7.00 1.35
C THR A 77 21.03 -7.58 2.04
N PHE A 78 19.94 -6.82 2.03
CA PHE A 78 18.65 -7.21 2.58
C PHE A 78 17.58 -7.22 1.50
N LYS A 79 16.48 -7.95 1.74
CA LYS A 79 15.28 -7.86 0.92
C LYS A 79 14.16 -7.26 1.75
N ASP A 80 13.54 -6.22 1.24
CA ASP A 80 12.29 -5.72 1.79
C ASP A 80 11.16 -6.64 1.35
N VAL A 81 10.71 -7.50 2.27
CA VAL A 81 9.60 -8.43 2.04
C VAL A 81 8.35 -8.01 2.81
N ARG A 82 8.31 -6.74 3.28
CA ARG A 82 7.26 -6.20 4.16
C ARG A 82 7.09 -6.91 5.50
N ASP A 83 8.12 -7.63 5.98
CA ASP A 83 8.11 -8.21 7.32
C ASP A 83 8.28 -7.13 8.40
N PRO A 84 7.28 -6.87 9.27
CA PRO A 84 7.34 -5.76 10.20
C PRO A 84 8.47 -5.87 11.24
N ASP A 85 8.84 -7.08 11.64
CA ASP A 85 9.87 -7.29 12.65
C ASP A 85 11.26 -7.06 12.07
N ALA A 86 11.52 -7.55 10.87
CA ALA A 86 12.73 -7.28 10.09
C ALA A 86 12.84 -5.78 9.78
N THR A 87 11.75 -5.13 9.39
CA THR A 87 11.71 -3.68 9.13
C THR A 87 11.98 -2.87 10.38
N GLN A 88 11.40 -3.24 11.52
CA GLN A 88 11.70 -2.55 12.78
C GLN A 88 13.14 -2.81 13.26
N ALA A 89 13.66 -4.02 13.06
CA ALA A 89 15.06 -4.34 13.35
C ALA A 89 16.00 -3.50 12.48
N PHE A 90 15.67 -3.33 11.20
CA PHE A 90 16.36 -2.41 10.30
C PHE A 90 16.34 -0.99 10.89
N TYR A 91 15.18 -0.43 11.23
CA TYR A 91 15.14 0.91 11.80
C TYR A 91 15.98 1.06 13.08
N ARG A 92 15.91 0.10 14.02
CA ARG A 92 16.71 0.14 15.25
C ARG A 92 18.22 0.12 14.99
N ARG A 93 18.68 -0.77 14.09
CA ARG A 93 20.10 -0.96 13.78
C ARG A 93 20.68 0.22 13.00
N TYR A 94 19.90 0.77 12.07
CA TYR A 94 20.42 1.73 11.09
C TYR A 94 20.13 3.20 11.44
N LEU A 95 19.29 3.46 12.46
CA LEU A 95 19.15 4.77 13.12
C LEU A 95 20.48 5.35 13.62
N SER A 96 21.42 4.49 14.02
CA SER A 96 22.74 4.89 14.55
C SER A 96 23.80 5.15 13.47
N GLU A 97 23.57 4.79 12.20
CA GLU A 97 24.60 4.76 11.16
C GLU A 97 24.23 5.67 9.96
N LYS A 98 23.94 6.96 10.24
CA LYS A 98 23.47 7.94 9.25
C LYS A 98 24.35 8.12 8.01
N THR A 99 25.64 7.74 8.08
CA THR A 99 26.65 8.00 7.05
C THR A 99 26.91 6.82 6.11
N LEU A 100 26.30 5.65 6.33
CA LEU A 100 26.56 4.50 5.47
C LEU A 100 25.82 4.64 4.14
N ASP A 101 26.50 4.26 3.07
CA ASP A 101 25.90 4.26 1.75
C ASP A 101 24.85 3.16 1.60
N ALA A 102 23.69 3.58 1.12
CA ALA A 102 22.44 2.86 1.19
C ALA A 102 21.74 3.02 -0.16
N GLU A 103 21.49 1.92 -0.85
CA GLU A 103 20.92 1.88 -2.18
C GLU A 103 19.79 0.86 -2.27
N THR A 104 18.82 1.13 -3.14
CA THR A 104 17.67 0.28 -3.42
C THR A 104 17.80 -0.25 -4.84
N ALA A 105 17.65 -1.56 -5.03
CA ALA A 105 17.60 -2.20 -6.33
C ALA A 105 16.24 -2.91 -6.51
N PRO A 106 15.39 -2.46 -7.46
CA PRO A 106 14.16 -3.17 -7.76
C PRO A 106 14.47 -4.56 -8.34
N PHE A 107 13.50 -5.46 -8.30
CA PHE A 107 13.62 -6.73 -9.03
C PHE A 107 13.95 -6.50 -10.51
N SER A 108 14.88 -7.29 -11.03
CA SER A 108 15.23 -7.28 -12.45
C SER A 108 14.13 -7.92 -13.30
N VAL A 109 14.15 -7.66 -14.61
CA VAL A 109 13.25 -8.29 -15.58
C VAL A 109 13.26 -9.82 -15.44
N GLU A 110 14.43 -10.43 -15.29
CA GLU A 110 14.55 -11.89 -15.17
C GLU A 110 13.94 -12.42 -13.86
N GLN A 111 14.14 -11.72 -12.74
CA GLN A 111 13.54 -12.09 -11.45
C GLN A 111 12.01 -12.02 -11.51
N ILE A 112 11.46 -10.98 -12.14
CA ILE A 112 10.01 -10.82 -12.30
C ILE A 112 9.46 -11.85 -13.28
N LYS A 113 10.18 -12.14 -14.38
CA LYS A 113 9.80 -13.19 -15.33
C LYS A 113 9.69 -14.56 -14.65
N GLN A 114 10.66 -14.89 -13.79
CA GLN A 114 10.63 -16.12 -13.00
C GLN A 114 9.44 -16.15 -12.04
N LEU A 115 9.21 -15.08 -11.27
CA LEU A 115 8.02 -14.97 -10.42
C LEU A 115 6.72 -15.20 -11.21
N PHE A 116 6.59 -14.56 -12.38
CA PHE A 116 5.41 -14.71 -13.21
C PHE A 116 5.23 -16.14 -13.71
N LEU A 117 6.29 -16.77 -14.23
CA LEU A 117 6.25 -18.09 -14.85
C LEU A 117 6.15 -19.24 -13.84
N ASP A 118 6.83 -19.13 -12.71
CA ASP A 118 6.97 -20.23 -11.75
C ASP A 118 5.87 -20.20 -10.68
N GLU A 119 5.20 -19.06 -10.50
CA GLU A 119 4.16 -18.90 -9.48
C GLU A 119 2.86 -18.33 -10.07
N LEU A 120 2.87 -17.10 -10.59
CA LEU A 120 1.63 -16.36 -10.83
C LEU A 120 0.77 -16.99 -11.94
N VAL A 121 1.40 -17.43 -13.04
CA VAL A 121 0.70 -18.10 -14.14
C VAL A 121 0.15 -19.47 -13.75
N LEU A 122 0.56 -20.05 -12.62
CA LEU A 122 0.03 -21.33 -12.13
C LEU A 122 -1.10 -21.12 -11.12
N LYS A 123 -1.01 -20.03 -10.35
CA LYS A 123 -1.95 -19.71 -9.27
C LYS A 123 -3.19 -18.96 -9.74
N TYR A 124 -3.05 -18.09 -10.74
CA TYR A 124 -4.10 -17.15 -11.14
C TYR A 124 -4.46 -17.29 -12.62
N ASP A 125 -5.68 -16.87 -12.95
CA ASP A 125 -6.15 -16.67 -14.33
C ASP A 125 -5.97 -15.21 -14.76
N ARG A 126 -5.94 -14.28 -13.79
CA ARG A 126 -5.72 -12.86 -14.03
C ARG A 126 -4.81 -12.25 -12.96
N VAL A 127 -3.94 -11.32 -13.34
CA VAL A 127 -3.05 -10.63 -12.42
C VAL A 127 -3.06 -9.13 -12.71
N LEU A 128 -3.30 -8.33 -11.67
CA LEU A 128 -3.03 -6.90 -11.67
C LEU A 128 -1.77 -6.65 -10.85
N VAL A 129 -0.74 -6.12 -11.50
CA VAL A 129 0.46 -5.61 -10.85
C VAL A 129 0.31 -4.10 -10.69
N ILE A 130 0.36 -3.59 -9.47
CA ILE A 130 0.42 -2.16 -9.17
C ILE A 130 1.82 -1.89 -8.63
N THR A 131 2.52 -0.91 -9.17
CA THR A 131 3.86 -0.56 -8.70
C THR A 131 3.94 0.88 -8.25
N ILE A 132 4.93 1.21 -7.41
CA ILE A 132 5.35 2.57 -7.15
C ILE A 132 5.62 3.33 -8.45
N SER A 133 5.49 4.67 -8.39
CA SER A 133 5.71 5.55 -9.54
C SER A 133 6.94 5.20 -10.37
N HIS A 134 6.78 5.10 -11.70
CA HIS A 134 7.90 4.95 -12.64
C HIS A 134 8.95 6.06 -12.50
N ALA A 135 8.54 7.25 -12.04
CA ALA A 135 9.42 8.37 -11.77
C ALA A 135 10.30 8.20 -10.52
N ARG A 136 10.17 7.09 -9.78
CA ARG A 136 10.98 6.77 -8.59
C ARG A 136 11.67 5.41 -8.65
N SER A 137 11.22 4.50 -9.51
CA SER A 137 11.75 3.14 -9.58
C SER A 137 11.61 2.57 -10.98
N GLN A 138 12.61 1.76 -11.39
CA GLN A 138 12.58 1.00 -12.64
C GLN A 138 11.62 -0.20 -12.58
N ILE A 139 11.03 -0.50 -11.41
CA ILE A 139 10.22 -1.72 -11.23
C ILE A 139 9.00 -1.77 -12.15
N PHE A 140 8.38 -0.62 -12.46
CA PHE A 140 7.29 -0.54 -13.43
C PHE A 140 7.74 -1.01 -14.83
N ALA A 141 8.89 -0.49 -15.30
CA ALA A 141 9.45 -0.85 -16.58
C ALA A 141 9.90 -2.32 -16.60
N ASN A 142 10.55 -2.79 -15.54
CA ASN A 142 11.00 -4.17 -15.42
C ASN A 142 9.82 -5.16 -15.43
N ALA A 143 8.75 -4.84 -14.70
CA ALA A 143 7.54 -5.65 -14.67
C ALA A 143 6.79 -5.64 -16.00
N SER A 144 6.74 -4.48 -16.67
CA SER A 144 6.16 -4.35 -18.00
C SER A 144 6.93 -5.18 -19.02
N GLU A 145 8.26 -5.09 -19.06
CA GLU A 145 9.09 -5.91 -19.95
C GLU A 145 8.92 -7.41 -19.67
N ALA A 146 8.93 -7.81 -18.39
CA ALA A 146 8.70 -9.20 -17.99
C ALA A 146 7.31 -9.70 -18.44
N SER A 147 6.28 -8.85 -18.38
CA SER A 147 4.92 -9.20 -18.83
C SER A 147 4.87 -9.57 -20.32
N PHE A 148 5.64 -8.88 -21.16
CA PHE A 148 5.77 -9.22 -22.58
C PHE A 148 6.64 -10.46 -22.80
N ALA A 149 7.73 -10.60 -22.03
CA ALA A 149 8.67 -11.70 -22.16
C ALA A 149 8.03 -13.07 -21.88
N ILE A 150 7.04 -13.15 -20.98
CA ILE A 150 6.37 -14.42 -20.66
C ILE A 150 5.37 -14.90 -21.71
N LEU A 151 4.95 -14.04 -22.66
CA LEU A 151 3.87 -14.34 -23.62
C LEU A 151 4.12 -15.61 -24.45
N LYS A 152 5.39 -15.92 -24.71
CA LYS A 152 5.80 -17.12 -25.47
C LYS A 152 5.84 -18.39 -24.62
N GLN A 153 5.96 -18.28 -23.30
CA GLN A 153 6.29 -19.40 -22.40
C GLN A 153 5.16 -19.77 -21.43
N TYR A 154 4.30 -18.82 -21.05
CA TYR A 154 3.30 -19.08 -20.01
C TYR A 154 2.30 -20.18 -20.40
N ARG A 155 1.95 -20.28 -21.70
CA ARG A 155 0.99 -21.28 -22.21
C ARG A 155 1.48 -22.69 -22.00
N GLU A 156 2.75 -22.94 -22.33
CA GLU A 156 3.38 -24.25 -22.16
C GLU A 156 3.41 -24.63 -20.68
N LYS A 157 3.84 -23.72 -19.79
CA LYS A 157 3.84 -23.96 -18.34
C LYS A 157 2.46 -24.26 -17.79
N ARG A 158 1.43 -23.51 -18.20
CA ARG A 158 0.04 -23.75 -17.79
C ARG A 158 -0.46 -25.10 -18.29
N GLN A 159 -0.20 -25.44 -19.55
CA GLN A 159 -0.60 -26.73 -20.13
C GLN A 159 0.06 -27.91 -19.40
N GLN A 160 1.35 -27.81 -19.09
CA GLN A 160 2.08 -28.82 -18.30
C GLN A 160 1.49 -28.98 -16.88
N ALA A 161 0.95 -27.90 -16.31
CA ALA A 161 0.25 -27.92 -15.03
C ALA A 161 -1.25 -28.28 -15.14
N GLY A 162 -1.76 -28.66 -16.32
CA GLY A 162 -3.17 -29.00 -16.54
C GLY A 162 -4.13 -27.80 -16.54
N LEU A 163 -3.63 -26.57 -16.66
CA LEU A 163 -4.42 -25.34 -16.66
C LEU A 163 -4.73 -24.90 -18.10
N ASN A 164 -5.99 -25.06 -18.52
CA ASN A 164 -6.44 -24.74 -19.88
C ASN A 164 -7.16 -23.37 -19.99
N SER A 165 -7.33 -22.64 -18.88
CA SER A 165 -7.91 -21.30 -18.89
C SER A 165 -6.93 -20.25 -19.42
N PRO A 166 -7.43 -19.20 -20.10
CA PRO A 166 -6.61 -18.04 -20.48
C PRO A 166 -5.94 -17.39 -19.25
N PHE A 167 -4.79 -16.75 -19.49
CA PHE A 167 -4.09 -15.97 -18.49
C PHE A 167 -3.99 -14.52 -18.94
N TYR A 168 -4.34 -13.59 -18.06
CA TYR A 168 -4.24 -12.15 -18.30
C TYR A 168 -3.34 -11.53 -17.25
N LEU A 169 -2.40 -10.68 -17.67
CA LEU A 169 -1.56 -9.93 -16.75
C LEU A 169 -1.51 -8.49 -17.23
N THR A 170 -1.66 -7.56 -16.30
CA THR A 170 -1.49 -6.14 -16.59
C THR A 170 -0.68 -5.47 -15.50
N VAL A 171 0.15 -4.51 -15.90
CA VAL A 171 1.00 -3.73 -15.01
C VAL A 171 0.52 -2.29 -15.05
N LEU A 172 0.34 -1.71 -13.86
CA LEU A 172 -0.16 -0.35 -13.66
C LEU A 172 0.88 0.45 -12.87
N ASP A 173 1.27 1.58 -13.42
CA ASP A 173 2.03 2.61 -12.72
C ASP A 173 1.08 3.38 -11.79
N SER A 174 1.32 3.33 -10.48
CA SER A 174 0.49 4.02 -9.51
C SER A 174 0.60 5.54 -9.58
N GLN A 175 1.66 6.09 -10.20
CA GLN A 175 1.98 7.52 -10.24
C GLN A 175 2.05 8.19 -8.86
N THR A 176 2.22 7.40 -7.81
CA THR A 176 2.29 7.82 -6.41
C THR A 176 3.27 6.93 -5.65
N LEU A 177 3.34 7.09 -4.33
CA LEU A 177 4.38 6.53 -3.48
C LEU A 177 3.79 5.93 -2.21
N PHE A 178 4.36 4.82 -1.75
CA PHE A 178 4.16 4.26 -0.41
C PHE A 178 2.68 4.10 -0.06
N THR A 179 2.16 4.90 0.87
CA THR A 179 0.75 4.89 1.28
C THR A 179 -0.22 5.21 0.14
N GLY A 180 0.20 6.01 -0.84
CA GLY A 180 -0.59 6.33 -2.03
C GLY A 180 -0.80 5.13 -2.94
N GLU A 181 0.19 4.25 -3.05
CA GLU A 181 0.04 2.98 -3.77
C GLU A 181 -0.94 2.09 -3.01
N GLY A 182 -0.83 2.04 -1.68
CA GLY A 182 -1.72 1.24 -0.84
C GLY A 182 -3.20 1.61 -0.93
N VAL A 183 -3.58 2.89 -1.09
CA VAL A 183 -5.00 3.25 -1.28
C VAL A 183 -5.55 2.75 -2.63
N LEU A 184 -4.72 2.70 -3.68
CA LEU A 184 -5.10 2.13 -4.97
C LEU A 184 -5.22 0.61 -4.91
N VAL A 185 -4.29 -0.05 -4.22
CA VAL A 185 -4.33 -1.49 -3.99
C VAL A 185 -5.56 -1.87 -3.18
N HIS A 186 -5.89 -1.11 -2.13
CA HIS A 186 -7.09 -1.31 -1.35
C HIS A 186 -8.35 -1.23 -2.21
N GLU A 187 -8.46 -0.18 -3.03
CA GLU A 187 -9.62 -0.01 -3.91
C GLU A 187 -9.69 -1.11 -4.99
N ALA A 188 -8.55 -1.56 -5.53
CA ALA A 188 -8.52 -2.65 -6.48
C ALA A 188 -9.06 -3.95 -5.88
N VAL A 189 -8.65 -4.28 -4.65
CA VAL A 189 -9.16 -5.43 -3.90
C VAL A 189 -10.66 -5.30 -3.64
N ARG A 190 -11.12 -4.14 -3.16
CA ARG A 190 -12.54 -3.88 -2.88
C ARG A 190 -13.41 -4.07 -4.13
N LEU A 191 -12.96 -3.58 -5.29
CA LEU A 191 -13.67 -3.73 -6.56
C LEU A 191 -13.67 -5.17 -7.08
N LEU A 192 -12.59 -5.91 -6.86
CA LEU A 192 -12.53 -7.33 -7.19
C LEU A 192 -13.48 -8.16 -6.33
N GLU A 193 -13.48 -7.94 -5.01
CA GLU A 193 -14.32 -8.68 -4.07
C GLU A 193 -15.81 -8.33 -4.22
N GLY A 194 -16.14 -7.06 -4.49
CA GLY A 194 -17.52 -6.59 -4.60
C GLY A 194 -18.16 -6.80 -5.98
N HIS A 195 -17.37 -6.76 -7.06
CA HIS A 195 -17.90 -6.73 -8.44
C HIS A 195 -17.25 -7.72 -9.39
N ASN A 196 -16.12 -8.35 -9.02
CA ASN A 196 -15.34 -9.23 -9.88
C ASN A 196 -15.11 -8.62 -11.28
N LEU A 197 -14.63 -7.36 -11.29
CA LEU A 197 -14.44 -6.61 -12.53
C LEU A 197 -13.47 -7.34 -13.48
N ALA A 198 -13.75 -7.26 -14.78
CA ALA A 198 -12.80 -7.63 -15.82
C ALA A 198 -11.50 -6.83 -15.64
N ILE A 199 -10.36 -7.45 -15.93
CA ILE A 199 -9.04 -6.91 -15.57
C ILE A 199 -8.75 -5.58 -16.27
N GLY A 200 -9.20 -5.42 -17.52
CA GLY A 200 -9.09 -4.17 -18.26
C GLY A 200 -9.90 -3.03 -17.65
N ALA A 201 -11.15 -3.31 -17.26
CA ALA A 201 -12.00 -2.33 -16.58
C ALA A 201 -11.44 -1.94 -15.21
N LEU A 202 -10.95 -2.92 -14.44
CA LEU A 202 -10.29 -2.67 -13.16
C LEU A 202 -9.07 -1.76 -13.36
N ARG A 203 -8.19 -2.09 -14.31
CA ARG A 203 -7.03 -1.24 -14.64
C ARG A 203 -7.46 0.19 -14.94
N THR A 204 -8.43 0.40 -15.83
CA THR A 204 -8.90 1.74 -16.20
C THR A 204 -9.42 2.52 -14.99
N VAL A 205 -10.21 1.88 -14.12
CA VAL A 205 -10.74 2.52 -12.90
C VAL A 205 -9.60 2.91 -11.95
N ILE A 206 -8.65 1.99 -11.69
CA ILE A 206 -7.50 2.27 -10.81
C ILE A 206 -6.58 3.34 -11.40
N GLU A 207 -6.40 3.35 -12.72
CA GLU A 207 -5.61 4.36 -13.42
C GLU A 207 -6.26 5.75 -13.29
N GLN A 208 -7.58 5.85 -13.39
CA GLN A 208 -8.32 7.09 -13.16
C GLN A 208 -8.24 7.55 -11.69
N LEU A 209 -8.36 6.63 -10.75
CA LEU A 209 -8.24 6.92 -9.32
C LEU A 209 -6.83 7.36 -8.94
N SER A 210 -5.79 6.89 -9.65
CA SER A 210 -4.40 7.34 -9.41
C SER A 210 -4.25 8.86 -9.55
N GLN A 211 -5.02 9.48 -10.46
CA GLN A 211 -5.05 10.93 -10.70
C GLN A 211 -5.75 11.73 -9.58
N GLN A 212 -6.41 11.02 -8.67
CA GLN A 212 -7.14 11.56 -7.52
C GLN A 212 -6.43 11.26 -6.19
N VAL A 213 -5.31 10.52 -6.21
CA VAL A 213 -4.53 10.24 -5.01
C VAL A 213 -3.85 11.51 -4.53
N HIS A 214 -4.02 11.80 -3.25
CA HIS A 214 -3.23 12.76 -2.50
C HIS A 214 -2.40 12.00 -1.49
N ALA A 215 -1.09 12.00 -1.65
CA ALA A 215 -0.15 11.39 -0.72
C ALA A 215 0.72 12.47 -0.07
N TYR A 216 1.06 12.29 1.20
CA TYR A 216 1.80 13.25 2.00
C TYR A 216 2.91 12.54 2.77
N LEU A 217 4.01 13.25 2.99
CA LEU A 217 5.17 12.79 3.74
C LEU A 217 5.67 13.90 4.67
N ILE A 218 5.88 13.56 5.93
CA ILE A 218 6.57 14.38 6.92
C ILE A 218 7.88 13.67 7.27
N PRO A 219 9.04 14.14 6.77
CA PRO A 219 10.34 13.60 7.17
C PRO A 219 10.68 14.08 8.59
N GLU A 220 11.29 13.21 9.39
CA GLU A 220 11.87 13.62 10.69
C GLU A 220 13.20 14.33 10.48
N ASP A 221 14.02 13.86 9.55
CA ASP A 221 15.35 14.41 9.24
C ASP A 221 15.49 14.66 7.73
N LEU A 222 15.67 15.93 7.36
CA LEU A 222 15.84 16.35 5.97
C LEU A 222 17.16 15.87 5.35
N PHE A 223 18.11 15.40 6.16
CA PHE A 223 19.35 14.82 5.69
C PHE A 223 19.10 13.72 4.65
N TYR A 224 18.20 12.78 4.93
CA TYR A 224 17.93 11.65 4.05
C TYR A 224 17.39 12.09 2.69
N LEU A 225 16.39 12.99 2.69
CA LEU A 225 15.83 13.53 1.44
C LEU A 225 16.86 14.29 0.61
N ARG A 226 17.72 15.09 1.23
CA ARG A 226 18.77 15.84 0.50
C ARG A 226 19.86 14.91 -0.02
N TYR A 227 20.40 14.06 0.84
CA TYR A 227 21.52 13.19 0.52
C TYR A 227 21.14 12.13 -0.51
N ARG A 228 19.95 11.52 -0.39
CA ARG A 228 19.51 10.46 -1.31
C ARG A 228 18.80 10.99 -2.54
N GLY A 229 18.02 12.07 -2.42
CA GLY A 229 17.43 12.75 -3.58
C GLY A 229 18.51 13.18 -4.57
N SER A 230 19.61 13.79 -4.10
CA SER A 230 20.71 14.29 -4.95
C SER A 230 21.44 13.21 -5.74
N LYS A 231 21.46 11.97 -5.25
CA LYS A 231 21.99 10.82 -6.01
C LYS A 231 21.04 10.34 -7.12
N LYS A 232 19.73 10.59 -7.00
CA LYS A 232 18.68 10.12 -7.93
C LYS A 232 18.22 11.18 -8.95
N GLY A 233 18.84 12.36 -8.96
CA GLY A 233 18.48 13.44 -9.91
C GLY A 233 17.06 14.00 -9.71
N GLU A 234 16.47 13.84 -8.53
CA GLU A 234 15.08 14.21 -8.28
C GLU A 234 14.86 15.73 -8.31
N LYS A 235 13.87 16.19 -9.10
CA LYS A 235 13.46 17.61 -9.15
C LYS A 235 12.96 18.14 -7.79
N THR A 236 12.55 17.24 -6.88
CA THR A 236 12.15 17.56 -5.49
C THR A 236 13.22 18.38 -4.75
N ILE A 237 14.49 18.21 -5.10
CA ILE A 237 15.63 18.87 -4.45
C ILE A 237 15.69 20.36 -4.78
N GLY A 238 15.22 20.76 -5.97
CA GLY A 238 15.15 22.18 -6.36
C GLY A 238 14.28 23.00 -5.40
N LEU A 239 13.27 22.38 -4.77
CA LEU A 239 12.40 22.99 -3.76
C LEU A 239 13.06 23.09 -2.37
N PHE A 240 14.00 22.19 -2.05
CA PHE A 240 14.72 22.20 -0.76
C PHE A 240 16.03 22.98 -0.80
N GLY A 241 16.54 23.30 -2.00
CA GLY A 241 17.90 23.74 -2.25
C GLY A 241 18.27 25.18 -1.89
N TYR A 242 17.32 26.07 -1.57
CA TYR A 242 17.66 27.51 -1.51
C TYR A 242 17.60 28.19 -0.13
N HIS A 243 16.91 27.65 0.89
CA HIS A 243 16.62 28.46 2.10
C HIS A 243 16.59 27.73 3.46
N PHE A 244 17.34 26.64 3.65
CA PHE A 244 17.40 25.95 4.96
C PHE A 244 18.74 26.11 5.67
N GLY A 245 19.36 27.28 5.54
CA GLY A 245 20.65 27.60 6.15
C GLY A 245 20.61 28.09 7.61
N SER A 246 19.46 28.22 8.27
CA SER A 246 19.45 28.91 9.58
C SER A 246 18.31 28.65 10.57
N LEU A 247 17.31 27.80 10.28
CA LEU A 247 16.16 27.58 11.18
C LEU A 247 16.12 26.14 11.69
N LEU A 248 16.66 25.93 12.90
CA LEU A 248 16.63 24.65 13.63
C LEU A 248 15.17 24.13 13.77
N ASP A 249 14.95 22.88 13.32
CA ASP A 249 13.74 22.07 13.51
C ASP A 249 12.46 22.45 12.71
N ILE A 250 12.59 23.01 11.50
CA ILE A 250 11.44 23.11 10.58
C ILE A 250 11.23 21.77 9.86
N LYS A 251 10.02 21.19 9.99
CA LYS A 251 9.55 19.99 9.29
C LYS A 251 8.60 20.39 8.14
N PRO A 252 8.93 20.11 6.87
CA PRO A 252 8.00 20.29 5.76
C PRO A 252 6.98 19.15 5.72
N VAL A 253 5.76 19.47 5.30
CA VAL A 253 4.81 18.47 4.77
C VAL A 253 4.97 18.49 3.25
N ILE A 254 5.37 17.35 2.69
CA ILE A 254 5.61 17.18 1.26
C ILE A 254 4.37 16.48 0.69
N GLY A 255 3.69 17.12 -0.26
CA GLY A 255 2.59 16.52 -0.99
C GLY A 255 3.08 15.89 -2.29
N PHE A 256 2.45 14.78 -2.67
CA PHE A 256 2.60 14.09 -3.93
C PHE A 256 1.23 13.92 -4.57
N HIS A 257 1.09 14.41 -5.80
CA HIS A 257 -0.15 14.36 -6.55
C HIS A 257 0.17 14.33 -8.04
N ARG A 258 -0.40 13.36 -8.78
CA ARG A 258 -0.21 13.20 -10.24
C ARG A 258 1.28 13.17 -10.67
N GLY A 259 2.08 12.39 -9.96
CA GLY A 259 3.53 12.26 -10.22
C GLY A 259 4.38 13.48 -9.80
N GLU A 260 3.77 14.59 -9.40
CA GLU A 260 4.46 15.79 -8.95
C GLU A 260 4.62 15.83 -7.43
N SER A 261 5.68 16.51 -6.96
CA SER A 261 6.00 16.64 -5.54
C SER A 261 6.23 18.11 -5.18
N ALA A 262 5.58 18.59 -4.12
CA ALA A 262 5.70 19.96 -3.65
C ALA A 262 5.67 20.05 -2.12
N VAL A 263 6.29 21.08 -1.54
CA VAL A 263 6.12 21.38 -0.12
C VAL A 263 4.78 22.10 0.05
N VAL A 264 3.82 21.46 0.71
CA VAL A 264 2.46 21.99 0.90
C VAL A 264 2.30 22.76 2.21
N HIS A 265 3.12 22.43 3.22
CA HIS A 265 3.14 23.13 4.50
C HIS A 265 4.54 23.09 5.11
N LYS A 266 4.84 24.03 6.00
CA LYS A 266 6.05 24.01 6.83
C LYS A 266 5.67 24.36 8.25
N ASP A 267 6.06 23.51 9.19
CA ASP A 267 5.85 23.78 10.60
C ASP A 267 7.14 23.54 11.38
N ARG A 268 7.20 24.05 12.62
CA ARG A 268 8.35 23.82 13.48
C ARG A 268 8.07 22.62 14.38
N GLY A 269 8.83 21.55 14.22
CA GLY A 269 8.65 20.29 14.95
C GLY A 269 7.61 19.36 14.34
N PHE A 270 7.82 18.06 14.54
CA PHE A 270 7.03 16.98 13.95
C PHE A 270 5.55 17.01 14.35
N ASP A 271 5.27 17.25 15.64
CA ASP A 271 3.89 17.18 16.16
C ASP A 271 2.97 18.25 15.56
N ARG A 272 3.48 19.45 15.28
CA ARG A 272 2.70 20.50 14.62
C ARG A 272 2.45 20.17 13.14
N ALA A 273 3.47 19.66 12.45
CA ALA A 273 3.33 19.20 11.07
C ALA A 273 2.31 18.04 10.97
N LEU A 274 2.37 17.08 11.89
CA LEU A 274 1.41 15.97 11.98
C LEU A 274 -0.01 16.49 12.22
N THR A 275 -0.18 17.43 13.16
CA THR A 275 -1.49 18.04 13.43
C THR A 275 -2.08 18.67 12.17
N LYS A 276 -1.27 19.44 11.44
CA LYS A 276 -1.70 20.09 10.20
C LYS A 276 -2.06 19.10 9.10
N LEU A 277 -1.31 18.00 8.98
CA LEU A 277 -1.61 16.94 8.02
C LEU A 277 -2.91 16.20 8.36
N LEU A 278 -3.15 15.90 9.64
CA LEU A 278 -4.40 15.25 10.07
C LEU A 278 -5.61 16.18 9.91
N GLU A 279 -5.47 17.48 10.19
CA GLU A 279 -6.51 18.49 9.88
C GLU A 279 -6.86 18.52 8.38
N LEU A 280 -5.84 18.46 7.51
CA LEU A 280 -6.03 18.39 6.06
C LEU A 280 -6.78 17.11 5.64
N ALA A 281 -6.43 15.97 6.25
CA ALA A 281 -7.14 14.71 6.02
C ALA A 281 -8.61 14.76 6.50
N GLN A 282 -8.90 15.43 7.63
CA GLN A 282 -10.28 15.64 8.11
C GLN A 282 -11.10 16.47 7.12
N GLN A 283 -10.49 17.51 6.53
CA GLN A 283 -11.13 18.32 5.49
C GLN A 283 -11.45 17.49 4.24
N ALA A 284 -10.53 16.61 3.83
CA ALA A 284 -10.77 15.70 2.72
C ALA A 284 -11.90 14.71 3.01
N ILE A 285 -11.94 14.13 4.22
CA ILE A 285 -13.07 13.28 4.67
C ILE A 285 -14.39 14.06 4.58
N ALA A 286 -14.43 15.30 5.08
CA ALA A 286 -15.64 16.13 5.07
C ALA A 286 -16.11 16.49 3.65
N ALA A 287 -15.17 16.65 2.71
CA ALA A 287 -15.45 16.92 1.31
C ALA A 287 -15.89 15.66 0.53
N GLY A 288 -15.66 14.47 1.08
CA GLY A 288 -15.91 13.19 0.45
C GLY A 288 -14.66 12.59 -0.19
N LEU A 289 -14.44 11.31 0.10
CA LEU A 289 -13.38 10.50 -0.50
C LEU A 289 -13.97 9.59 -1.59
N ALA A 290 -13.18 9.33 -2.63
CA ALA A 290 -13.56 8.41 -3.70
C ALA A 290 -13.55 6.96 -3.21
N THR A 291 -12.70 6.65 -2.23
CA THR A 291 -12.67 5.38 -1.50
C THR A 291 -12.68 5.68 0.01
N PRO A 292 -13.42 4.92 0.85
CA PRO A 292 -13.58 5.20 2.27
C PRO A 292 -12.37 4.72 3.11
N VAL A 293 -11.14 5.00 2.65
CA VAL A 293 -9.92 4.60 3.37
C VAL A 293 -8.90 5.73 3.40
N ILE A 294 -8.17 5.82 4.50
CA ILE A 294 -6.93 6.57 4.61
C ILE A 294 -5.83 5.60 4.99
N ASN A 295 -4.78 5.59 4.20
CA ASN A 295 -3.62 4.75 4.42
C ASN A 295 -2.47 5.58 4.98
N MET A 296 -1.79 5.05 6.00
CA MET A 296 -0.77 5.74 6.76
C MET A 296 0.38 4.80 7.09
N SER A 297 1.59 5.36 7.18
CA SER A 297 2.76 4.58 7.62
C SER A 297 3.73 5.43 8.43
N TYR A 298 4.47 4.78 9.32
CA TYR A 298 5.48 5.42 10.16
C TYR A 298 6.81 4.66 10.08
N ALA A 299 7.91 5.40 9.87
CA ALA A 299 9.27 4.86 9.81
C ALA A 299 9.82 4.56 11.20
N GLY A 300 9.22 3.57 11.86
CA GLY A 300 9.52 3.19 13.24
C GLY A 300 8.38 2.38 13.82
N ASN A 301 8.24 2.39 15.15
CA ASN A 301 7.08 1.77 15.79
C ASN A 301 5.84 2.67 15.66
N PRO A 302 4.75 2.26 14.98
CA PRO A 302 3.56 3.07 14.79
C PRO A 302 2.85 3.46 16.10
N GLU A 303 3.11 2.75 17.20
CA GLU A 303 2.63 3.10 18.54
C GLU A 303 3.01 4.53 18.97
N VAL A 304 4.13 5.05 18.45
CA VAL A 304 4.55 6.44 18.69
C VAL A 304 3.51 7.44 18.20
N VAL A 305 2.88 7.15 17.06
CA VAL A 305 1.83 7.99 16.48
C VAL A 305 0.49 7.72 17.16
N ARG A 306 0.15 6.43 17.40
CA ARG A 306 -1.13 6.03 18.03
C ARG A 306 -1.36 6.64 19.41
N ARG A 307 -0.29 6.86 20.18
CA ARG A 307 -0.36 7.44 21.53
C ARG A 307 -0.58 8.96 21.55
N LYS A 308 -0.50 9.63 20.39
CA LYS A 308 -0.69 11.08 20.32
C LYS A 308 -2.19 11.39 20.35
N ARG A 309 -2.59 12.31 21.22
CA ARG A 309 -4.00 12.74 21.36
C ARG A 309 -4.62 13.14 20.02
N ILE A 310 -3.88 13.89 19.19
CA ILE A 310 -4.36 14.32 17.87
C ILE A 310 -4.69 13.15 16.95
N PHE A 311 -3.94 12.05 17.05
CA PHE A 311 -4.21 10.84 16.27
C PHE A 311 -5.46 10.13 16.79
N THR A 312 -5.64 10.00 18.10
CA THR A 312 -6.87 9.43 18.68
C THR A 312 -8.12 10.27 18.36
N ASP A 313 -7.99 11.60 18.32
CA ASP A 313 -9.06 12.50 17.88
C ASP A 313 -9.38 12.28 16.38
N PHE A 314 -8.34 12.13 15.55
CA PHE A 314 -8.49 11.81 14.13
C PHE A 314 -9.13 10.45 13.88
N GLU A 315 -8.73 9.40 14.62
CA GLU A 315 -9.32 8.06 14.51
C GLU A 315 -10.82 8.07 14.79
N ARG A 316 -11.23 8.76 15.87
CA ARG A 316 -12.65 8.93 16.19
C ARG A 316 -13.40 9.69 15.10
N TYR A 317 -12.78 10.73 14.55
CA TYR A 317 -13.37 11.50 13.46
C TYR A 317 -13.57 10.64 12.20
N ALA A 318 -12.55 9.91 11.75
CA ALA A 318 -12.63 9.03 10.58
C ALA A 318 -13.69 7.94 10.77
N GLN A 319 -13.71 7.29 11.95
CA GLN A 319 -14.71 6.28 12.29
C GLN A 319 -16.14 6.83 12.24
N ALA A 320 -16.36 8.04 12.76
CA ALA A 320 -17.68 8.69 12.72
C ALA A 320 -18.17 9.00 11.29
N HIS A 321 -17.25 9.04 10.32
CA HIS A 321 -17.55 9.26 8.89
C HIS A 321 -17.48 7.96 8.07
N GLY A 322 -17.35 6.79 8.71
CA GLY A 322 -17.25 5.51 8.01
C GLY A 322 -15.98 5.34 7.19
N VAL A 323 -14.91 6.05 7.55
CA VAL A 323 -13.60 5.96 6.87
C VAL A 323 -12.68 5.04 7.66
N GLU A 324 -12.18 4.01 7.01
CA GLU A 324 -11.22 3.07 7.57
C GLU A 324 -9.81 3.68 7.60
N LEU A 325 -9.08 3.44 8.68
CA LEU A 325 -7.72 3.90 8.86
C LEU A 325 -6.76 2.71 8.89
N MET A 326 -5.88 2.64 7.89
CA MET A 326 -4.79 1.68 7.85
C MET A 326 -3.51 2.36 8.29
N LEU A 327 -2.92 1.94 9.41
CA LEU A 327 -1.60 2.42 9.85
C LEU A 327 -0.63 1.25 9.94
N SER A 328 0.46 1.32 9.19
CA SER A 328 1.50 0.29 9.16
C SER A 328 2.87 0.81 9.57
N VAL A 329 3.81 -0.12 9.79
CA VAL A 329 5.23 0.19 9.70
C VAL A 329 5.52 0.59 8.24
N MET A 330 6.26 1.69 8.05
CA MET A 330 6.75 2.12 6.74
C MET A 330 7.80 1.12 6.23
N SER A 331 7.85 0.90 4.92
CA SER A 331 8.77 -0.05 4.29
C SER A 331 10.22 0.33 4.55
N THR A 332 11.11 -0.68 4.57
CA THR A 332 12.55 -0.38 4.61
C THR A 332 12.96 0.34 3.33
N THR A 333 12.33 0.00 2.20
CA THR A 333 12.47 0.71 0.92
C THR A 333 12.11 2.19 1.02
N ALA A 334 10.99 2.55 1.66
CA ALA A 334 10.65 3.96 1.87
C ALA A 334 11.62 4.61 2.87
N GLY A 335 11.81 3.96 4.02
CA GLY A 335 12.57 4.47 5.15
C GLY A 335 14.03 4.81 4.85
N ILE A 336 14.68 4.10 3.93
CA ILE A 336 16.06 4.40 3.50
C ILE A 336 16.16 5.74 2.74
N ASN A 337 15.07 6.15 2.08
CA ASN A 337 15.00 7.38 1.30
C ASN A 337 14.51 8.57 2.14
N VAL A 338 13.53 8.34 3.04
CA VAL A 338 12.87 9.42 3.79
C VAL A 338 13.35 9.58 5.23
N GLY A 339 14.06 8.57 5.74
CA GLY A 339 14.62 8.54 7.08
C GLY A 339 13.69 7.95 8.15
N PRO A 340 14.24 7.38 9.23
CA PRO A 340 13.47 6.98 10.41
C PRO A 340 12.71 8.15 11.03
N GLY A 341 11.57 7.87 11.65
CA GLY A 341 10.67 8.85 12.24
C GLY A 341 9.75 9.56 11.24
N ALA A 342 9.91 9.33 9.94
CA ALA A 342 9.01 9.87 8.94
C ALA A 342 7.59 9.31 9.06
N PHE A 343 6.59 10.13 8.72
CA PHE A 343 5.18 9.74 8.66
C PHE A 343 4.62 10.02 7.27
N ALA A 344 3.90 9.04 6.71
CA ALA A 344 3.19 9.18 5.45
C ALA A 344 1.69 8.98 5.63
N LEU A 345 0.90 9.66 4.82
CA LEU A 345 -0.56 9.58 4.79
C LEU A 345 -1.05 9.75 3.35
N ALA A 346 -2.00 8.94 2.91
CA ALA A 346 -2.64 9.10 1.61
C ALA A 346 -4.14 8.79 1.64
N TYR A 347 -4.85 9.41 0.72
CA TYR A 347 -6.28 9.18 0.44
C TYR A 347 -6.59 9.47 -1.04
N ILE A 348 -7.75 9.05 -1.50
CA ILE A 348 -8.26 9.36 -2.84
C ILE A 348 -9.39 10.37 -2.71
N ALA A 349 -9.19 11.60 -3.20
CA ALA A 349 -10.14 12.69 -3.07
C ALA A 349 -11.16 12.71 -4.22
N GLY A 350 -12.34 13.28 -3.96
CA GLY A 350 -13.34 13.52 -5.00
C GLY A 350 -14.36 12.39 -5.14
N PRO A 351 -15.25 12.44 -6.15
CA PRO A 351 -16.32 11.46 -6.30
C PRO A 351 -15.75 10.08 -6.69
N PRO A 352 -16.39 8.98 -6.27
CA PRO A 352 -16.05 7.65 -6.77
C PRO A 352 -16.11 7.59 -8.29
N VAL A 353 -15.19 6.84 -8.89
CA VAL A 353 -15.20 6.60 -10.34
C VAL A 353 -16.36 5.68 -10.70
N ALA A 354 -17.13 6.05 -11.73
CA ALA A 354 -18.24 5.24 -12.23
C ALA A 354 -17.72 3.91 -12.79
N LEU A 355 -18.33 2.81 -12.35
CA LEU A 355 -17.98 1.48 -12.86
C LEU A 355 -18.57 1.27 -14.27
N PRO A 356 -17.81 0.71 -15.23
CA PRO A 356 -18.34 0.44 -16.56
C PRO A 356 -19.50 -0.56 -16.53
N ALA A 357 -20.59 -0.26 -17.25
CA ALA A 357 -21.88 -0.99 -17.20
C ALA A 357 -21.84 -2.46 -17.69
N ALA A 358 -20.71 -2.94 -18.24
CA ALA A 358 -20.55 -4.29 -18.79
C ALA A 358 -19.37 -5.09 -18.19
N ALA A 359 -18.79 -4.63 -17.08
CA ALA A 359 -17.49 -5.13 -16.61
C ALA A 359 -17.53 -6.32 -15.64
N THR A 360 -18.70 -6.88 -15.31
CA THR A 360 -18.78 -8.05 -14.42
C THR A 360 -18.60 -9.33 -15.21
N VAL A 361 -17.63 -10.16 -14.82
CA VAL A 361 -17.35 -11.41 -15.52
C VAL A 361 -18.38 -12.45 -15.12
N SER A 362 -19.30 -12.80 -16.04
CA SER A 362 -20.17 -13.97 -15.86
C SER A 362 -19.33 -15.26 -15.90
N GLY A 363 -19.72 -16.27 -15.13
CA GLY A 363 -18.98 -17.53 -14.90
C GLY A 363 -18.60 -18.37 -16.14
N ASN A 364 -18.87 -17.90 -17.35
CA ASN A 364 -18.58 -18.58 -18.62
C ASN A 364 -17.33 -18.05 -19.35
N GLY A 365 -16.47 -17.27 -18.69
CA GLY A 365 -15.09 -17.03 -19.17
C GLY A 365 -14.91 -16.27 -20.50
N ARG A 366 -15.98 -15.72 -21.09
CA ARG A 366 -15.91 -14.89 -22.30
C ARG A 366 -15.87 -13.41 -21.94
N GLU A 367 -14.69 -12.80 -22.01
CA GLU A 367 -14.57 -11.35 -22.16
C GLU A 367 -15.11 -10.94 -23.54
N ALA A 368 -15.95 -9.91 -23.58
CA ALA A 368 -16.27 -9.23 -24.83
C ALA A 368 -15.00 -8.55 -25.34
N SER A 369 -14.51 -9.01 -26.48
CA SER A 369 -13.36 -8.42 -27.17
C SER A 369 -13.63 -6.94 -27.46
N LEU A 370 -12.89 -6.07 -26.78
CA LEU A 370 -12.77 -4.66 -27.12
C LEU A 370 -11.28 -4.33 -27.28
N ALA A 371 -10.91 -4.09 -28.54
CA ALA A 371 -9.75 -3.36 -29.06
C ALA A 371 -8.32 -3.90 -28.81
N THR A 372 -7.80 -4.54 -29.86
CA THR A 372 -6.54 -4.25 -30.57
C THR A 372 -5.48 -3.39 -29.86
N ILE A 373 -4.28 -3.96 -29.77
CA ILE A 373 -2.99 -3.29 -29.55
C ILE A 373 -2.84 -2.18 -30.60
N ASP A 374 -2.74 -0.92 -30.16
CA ASP A 374 -2.32 0.21 -30.98
C ASP A 374 -0.79 0.12 -31.17
N ASP A 375 -0.38 -0.17 -32.40
CA ASP A 375 0.99 -0.43 -32.84
C ASP A 375 1.59 0.81 -33.55
N SER A 376 1.27 2.02 -33.07
CA SER A 376 1.86 3.24 -33.60
C SER A 376 3.20 3.59 -32.90
N PRO A 377 4.31 3.73 -33.65
CA PRO A 377 5.59 4.13 -33.07
C PRO A 377 5.53 5.62 -32.69
N THR A 378 5.54 5.94 -31.40
CA THR A 378 5.81 7.29 -30.93
C THR A 378 7.26 7.65 -31.21
N ASP A 379 7.45 8.50 -32.21
CA ASP A 379 8.69 9.19 -32.55
C ASP A 379 9.13 10.08 -31.38
N TRP A 380 10.25 9.73 -30.74
CA TRP A 380 10.91 10.54 -29.72
C TRP A 380 12.02 11.36 -30.39
N SER A 381 11.68 12.57 -30.82
CA SER A 381 12.64 13.60 -31.16
C SER A 381 12.42 14.84 -30.29
N ILE A 382 13.26 14.98 -29.25
CA ILE A 382 13.72 16.26 -28.67
C ILE A 382 15.23 16.19 -28.57
#